data_AF-A0A958KXS5-F1
#
_entry.id   AF-A0A958KXS5-F1
#
_cell.length_a   1.000
_cell.length_b   1.000
_cell.length_c   1.000
_cell.angle_alpha   90.00
_cell.angle_beta   90.00
_cell.angle_gamma   90.00
#
_symmetry.space_group_name_H-M   'P 1'
#
loop_
_entity.id
_entity.type
_entity.pdbx_description
1 polymer ?
#
loop_
_entity_poly.entity_id
_entity_poly.type
_entity_poly.pdbx_seq_one_letter_code
_entity_poly.pdbx_strand_id
1 'polypeptide(L)'
;VDIGAPGVKVYSTTVGSKYSDTVMDMMGMVVTWDGTSMAAPHVAGAAALYLSANPNASWSQIKNALIRSATPISSMSGKAVSNGKLNVEKLLGL
;
A
#
# COMPACT_ATOMS: atom_id res chain seq x y z
N VAL A 1 -2.48 13.24 -3.80
CA VAL A 1 -2.07 11.84 -3.50
C VAL A 1 -0.56 11.82 -3.35
N ASP A 2 -0.04 11.23 -2.28
CA ASP A 2 1.42 11.18 -2.03
C ASP A 2 2.07 9.99 -2.72
N ILE A 3 1.51 8.79 -2.55
CA ILE A 3 2.06 7.53 -3.05
C ILE A 3 0.96 6.52 -3.40
N GLY A 4 1.22 5.67 -4.40
CA GLY A 4 0.36 4.52 -4.71
C GLY A 4 0.76 3.25 -3.96
N ALA A 5 -0.20 2.38 -3.70
CA ALA A 5 0.02 1.04 -3.16
C ALA A 5 -1.06 0.07 -3.70
N PRO A 6 -0.88 -1.25 -3.56
CA PRO A 6 -1.87 -2.23 -4.02
C PRO A 6 -3.24 -2.02 -3.35
N GLY A 7 -4.28 -1.88 -4.16
CA GLY A 7 -5.64 -1.64 -3.68
C GLY A 7 -6.70 -2.24 -4.59
N VAL A 8 -6.36 -3.23 -5.41
CA VAL A 8 -7.30 -3.96 -6.30
C VAL A 8 -6.99 -5.43 -6.13
N LYS A 9 -8.04 -6.26 -5.97
CA LYS A 9 -7.95 -7.71 -5.70
C LYS A 9 -7.04 -8.03 -4.52
N VAL A 10 -7.22 -7.29 -3.42
CA VAL A 10 -6.40 -7.47 -2.22
C VAL A 10 -6.95 -8.61 -1.37
N TYR A 11 -6.17 -9.68 -1.26
CA TYR A 11 -6.46 -10.74 -0.32
C TYR A 11 -6.28 -10.26 1.12
N SER A 12 -7.29 -10.50 1.95
CA SER A 12 -7.23 -10.19 3.37
C SER A 12 -8.01 -11.20 4.19
N THR A 13 -7.82 -11.17 5.50
CA THR A 13 -8.63 -11.96 6.43
C THR A 13 -10.06 -11.43 6.44
N THR A 14 -11.04 -12.32 6.34
CA THR A 14 -12.47 -12.00 6.47
C THR A 14 -13.08 -12.75 7.65
N VAL A 15 -14.29 -12.36 8.04
CA VAL A 15 -15.01 -12.96 9.17
C VAL A 15 -15.11 -14.49 9.02
N GLY A 16 -14.98 -15.20 10.14
CA GLY A 16 -14.98 -16.67 10.15
C GLY A 16 -13.66 -17.32 9.73
N SER A 17 -12.52 -16.67 9.99
CA SER A 17 -11.16 -17.19 9.73
C SER A 17 -10.88 -17.53 8.27
N LYS A 18 -11.49 -16.79 7.35
CA LYS A 18 -11.26 -16.96 5.91
C LYS A 18 -10.19 -15.98 5.42
N TYR A 19 -9.58 -16.31 4.30
CA TYR A 19 -8.63 -15.44 3.59
C TYR A 19 -9.07 -15.36 2.13
N SER A 20 -9.47 -14.17 1.68
CA SER A 20 -10.09 -13.99 0.36
C SER A 20 -9.97 -12.55 -0.11
N ASP A 21 -9.86 -12.37 -1.42
CA ASP A 21 -10.05 -11.08 -2.09
C ASP A 21 -11.52 -10.85 -2.50
N THR A 22 -12.36 -11.89 -2.49
CA THR A 22 -13.76 -11.83 -2.92
C THR A 22 -14.66 -11.33 -1.80
N VAL A 23 -15.40 -10.25 -2.08
CA VAL A 23 -16.45 -9.67 -1.24
C VAL A 23 -17.75 -10.43 -1.41
N MET A 24 -18.13 -10.68 -2.66
CA MET A 24 -19.38 -11.34 -3.03
C MET A 24 -19.18 -12.04 -4.37
N ASP A 25 -19.74 -13.25 -4.50
CA ASP A 25 -19.93 -13.93 -5.78
C ASP A 25 -21.43 -14.19 -5.91
N MET A 26 -22.07 -13.49 -6.84
CA MET A 26 -23.50 -13.65 -7.11
C MET A 26 -23.71 -14.01 -8.57
N MET A 27 -24.06 -15.27 -8.82
CA MET A 27 -24.42 -15.79 -10.14
C MET A 27 -23.37 -15.51 -11.22
N GLY A 28 -22.07 -15.60 -10.87
CA GLY A 28 -20.95 -15.36 -11.79
C GLY A 28 -20.48 -13.90 -11.83
N MET A 29 -21.09 -13.00 -11.07
CA MET A 29 -20.56 -11.66 -10.82
C MET A 29 -19.73 -11.67 -9.53
N VAL A 30 -18.41 -11.62 -9.68
CA VAL A 30 -17.45 -11.58 -8.57
C VAL A 30 -17.08 -10.13 -8.28
N VAL A 31 -17.28 -9.69 -7.04
CA VAL A 31 -16.84 -8.41 -6.50
C VAL A 31 -15.63 -8.65 -5.61
N THR A 32 -14.53 -7.94 -5.83
CA THR A 32 -13.30 -8.05 -5.05
C THR A 32 -13.06 -6.85 -4.13
N TRP A 33 -12.15 -7.01 -3.16
CA TRP A 33 -11.70 -5.94 -2.27
C TRP A 33 -10.83 -4.94 -3.03
N ASP A 34 -11.51 -3.97 -3.61
CA ASP A 34 -10.94 -2.91 -4.43
C ASP A 34 -11.19 -1.55 -3.76
N GLY A 35 -10.17 -0.70 -3.71
CA GLY A 35 -10.25 0.65 -3.21
C GLY A 35 -8.96 1.15 -2.57
N THR A 36 -8.90 2.46 -2.40
CA THR A 36 -7.82 3.11 -1.64
C THR A 36 -7.82 2.68 -0.16
N SER A 37 -8.96 2.20 0.36
CA SER A 37 -9.07 1.56 1.67
C SER A 37 -8.15 0.34 1.82
N MET A 38 -7.83 -0.36 0.73
CA MET A 38 -6.91 -1.49 0.73
C MET A 38 -5.47 -1.06 0.44
N ALA A 39 -5.26 0.05 -0.27
CA ALA A 39 -3.95 0.66 -0.46
C ALA A 39 -3.40 1.29 0.84
N ALA A 40 -4.26 1.95 1.63
CA ALA A 40 -3.88 2.61 2.88
C ALA A 40 -3.17 1.67 3.89
N PRO A 41 -3.67 0.46 4.22
CA PRO A 41 -3.00 -0.43 5.16
C PRO A 41 -1.64 -0.95 4.66
N HIS A 42 -1.43 -1.08 3.34
CA HIS A 42 -0.10 -1.40 2.81
C HIS A 42 0.91 -0.28 3.11
N VAL A 43 0.53 0.98 2.93
CA VAL A 43 1.39 2.13 3.24
C VAL A 43 1.60 2.25 4.75
N ALA A 44 0.56 2.03 5.56
CA ALA A 44 0.66 2.04 7.02
C ALA A 44 1.62 0.95 7.55
N GLY A 45 1.54 -0.26 7.00
CA GLY A 45 2.47 -1.35 7.33
C GLY A 45 3.91 -1.01 6.97
N ALA A 46 4.16 -0.44 5.79
CA ALA A 46 5.50 0.01 5.39
C ALA A 46 6.03 1.15 6.29
N ALA A 47 5.17 2.10 6.68
CA ALA A 47 5.53 3.13 7.64
C ALA A 47 5.92 2.54 9.00
N ALA A 48 5.18 1.55 9.48
CA ALA A 48 5.49 0.84 10.73
C ALA A 48 6.80 0.07 10.65
N LEU A 49 7.07 -0.63 9.54
CA LEU A 49 8.37 -1.29 9.31
C LEU A 49 9.53 -0.30 9.32
N TYR A 50 9.39 0.83 8.61
CA TYR A 50 10.41 1.86 8.59
C TYR A 50 10.65 2.46 9.98
N LEU A 51 9.59 2.74 10.73
CA LEU A 51 9.69 3.22 12.12
C LEU A 51 10.33 2.18 13.04
N SER A 52 10.04 0.89 12.87
CA SER A 52 10.69 -0.18 13.63
C SER A 52 12.19 -0.23 13.37
N ALA A 53 12.64 0.02 12.14
CA ALA A 53 14.05 0.10 11.79
C ALA A 53 14.70 1.44 12.19
N ASN A 54 13.90 2.51 12.34
CA ASN A 54 14.34 3.86 12.67
C ASN A 54 13.51 4.45 13.82
N PRO A 55 13.65 3.98 15.08
CA PRO A 55 12.70 4.27 16.16
C PRO A 55 12.53 5.76 16.51
N ASN A 56 13.54 6.59 16.20
CA ASN A 56 13.53 8.02 16.46
C ASN A 56 13.03 8.86 15.27
N ALA A 57 12.60 8.22 14.19
CA ALA A 57 12.12 8.93 13.01
C ALA A 57 10.82 9.69 13.31
N SER A 58 10.79 10.98 12.99
CA SER A 58 9.56 11.76 13.03
C SER A 58 8.61 11.35 11.90
N TRP A 59 7.32 11.68 12.04
CA TRP A 59 6.33 11.40 11.00
C TRP A 59 6.74 11.97 9.63
N SER A 60 7.41 13.13 9.61
CA SER A 60 7.83 13.79 8.36
C SER A 60 9.01 13.08 7.70
N GLN A 61 9.93 12.54 8.51
CA GLN A 61 11.01 11.67 8.02
C GLN A 61 10.44 10.38 7.42
N ILE A 62 9.47 9.74 8.09
CA ILE A 62 8.81 8.52 7.59
C ILE A 62 8.09 8.80 6.26
N LYS A 63 7.29 9.87 6.20
CA LYS A 63 6.57 10.28 4.98
C LYS A 63 7.55 10.53 3.81
N ASN A 64 8.63 11.26 4.07
CA ASN A 64 9.63 11.55 3.04
C ASN A 64 10.37 10.30 2.56
N ALA A 65 10.67 9.36 3.47
CA ALA A 65 11.28 8.09 3.11
C ALA A 65 10.37 7.26 2.20
N LEU A 66 9.07 7.17 2.52
CA LEU A 66 8.07 6.50 1.68
C LEU A 66 8.00 7.11 0.28
N ILE A 67 7.91 8.45 0.16
CA ILE A 67 7.82 9.13 -1.13
C ILE A 67 9.09 8.91 -1.97
N ARG A 68 10.28 9.03 -1.37
CA ARG A 68 11.56 8.91 -2.08
C ARG A 68 11.92 7.48 -2.46
N SER A 69 11.44 6.50 -1.71
CA SER A 69 11.67 5.09 -1.98
C SER A 69 10.75 4.52 -3.07
N ALA A 70 9.68 5.22 -3.45
CA ALA A 70 8.73 4.74 -4.45
C ALA A 70 9.41 4.31 -5.76
N THR A 71 8.88 3.25 -6.37
CA THR A 71 9.21 2.85 -7.74
C THR A 71 8.32 3.63 -8.70
N PRO A 72 8.88 4.50 -9.56
CA PRO A 72 8.09 5.25 -10.55
C PRO A 72 7.31 4.30 -11.46
N ILE A 73 6.05 4.64 -11.75
CA ILE A 73 5.22 3.93 -12.73
C ILE A 73 4.50 4.93 -13.61
N SER A 74 4.41 4.63 -14.91
CA SER A 74 3.84 5.54 -15.92
C SER A 74 2.42 6.00 -15.57
N SER A 75 1.61 5.12 -15.01
CA SER A 75 0.23 5.41 -14.60
C SER A 75 0.12 6.46 -13.49
N MET A 76 1.21 6.71 -12.73
CA MET A 76 1.25 7.68 -11.62
C MET A 76 2.11 8.92 -11.90
N SER A 77 2.79 8.98 -13.04
CA SER A 77 3.57 10.14 -13.46
C SER A 77 2.69 11.38 -13.53
N GLY A 78 3.06 12.44 -12.79
CA GLY A 78 2.30 13.70 -12.70
C GLY A 78 0.98 13.60 -11.91
N LYS A 79 0.66 12.45 -11.31
CA LYS A 79 -0.59 12.22 -10.56
C LYS A 79 -0.38 12.01 -9.06
N ALA A 80 0.84 11.65 -8.65
CA ALA A 80 1.24 11.50 -7.25
C ALA A 80 2.58 12.17 -7.01
N VAL A 81 2.83 12.68 -5.78
CA VAL A 81 4.09 13.34 -5.41
C VAL A 81 5.30 12.42 -5.67
N SER A 82 5.16 11.14 -5.37
CA SER A 82 6.18 10.11 -5.61
C SER A 82 6.32 9.68 -7.08
N ASN A 83 5.37 10.04 -7.94
CA ASN A 83 5.21 9.51 -9.30
C ASN A 83 5.18 7.96 -9.37
N GLY A 84 4.90 7.28 -8.25
CA GLY A 84 5.23 5.87 -8.13
C GLY A 84 4.43 5.08 -7.11
N LYS A 85 4.70 3.77 -7.13
CA LYS A 85 4.16 2.79 -6.19
C LYS A 85 5.15 2.58 -5.05
N LEU A 86 4.62 2.33 -3.85
CA LEU A 86 5.35 1.87 -2.67
C LEU A 86 6.35 0.76 -3.03
N ASN A 87 7.57 0.90 -2.51
CA ASN A 87 8.63 -0.08 -2.60
C ASN A 87 9.28 -0.23 -1.22
N VAL A 88 8.99 -1.37 -0.57
CA VAL A 88 9.44 -1.63 0.81
C VAL A 88 10.93 -2.01 0.84
N GLU A 89 11.44 -2.71 -0.17
CA GLU A 89 12.87 -3.07 -0.25
C GLU A 89 13.74 -1.81 -0.30
N LYS A 90 13.44 -0.91 -1.24
CA LYS A 90 14.14 0.38 -1.37
C LYS A 90 13.93 1.29 -0.14
N LEU A 91 12.78 1.19 0.54
CA LEU A 91 12.51 1.91 1.77
C LEU A 91 13.41 1.46 2.93
N LEU A 92 13.70 0.15 2.99
CA LEU A 92 14.47 -0.48 4.06
C LEU A 92 15.95 -0.69 3.70
N GLY A 93 16.35 -0.39 2.46
CA GLY A 93 17.73 -0.57 1.98
C GLY A 93 18.11 -2.04 1.77
N LEU A 94 17.13 -2.87 1.38
CA LEU A 94 17.30 -4.30 1.08
C LEU A 94 17.59 -4.54 -0.39
#